data_AF-A0A1B7JDW3-F1
#
_entry.id   AF-A0A1B7JDW3-F1
#
_cell.length_a   1.000
_cell.length_b   1.000
_cell.length_c   1.000
_cell.angle_alpha   90.00
_cell.angle_beta   90.00
_cell.angle_gamma   90.00
#
_symmetry.space_group_name_H-M   'P 1'
#
loop_
_entity.id
_entity.type
_entity.pdbx_description
1 polymer ?
#
loop_
_entity_poly.entity_id
_entity_poly.type
_entity_poly.pdbx_seq_one_letter_code
_entity_poly.pdbx_strand_id
1 'polypeptide(L)'
;WYRSEVELKKISIDVLLDLAGIYVGLCPYAAQINPCKGNRLPKSMMRKAIDSIEANVQWLRKQASATLAKVFHYYEGDALSILSIIIREEHISDLKLRFDIPPIYQRLINEKLQTNLCPF
;
A
#
# COMPACT_ATOMS: atom_id res chain seq x y z
N TRP A 1 28.77 18.43 -11.51
CA TRP A 1 28.47 18.02 -10.12
C TRP A 1 27.38 18.93 -9.55
N TYR A 2 26.16 18.84 -10.11
CA TYR A 2 24.98 19.62 -9.68
C TYR A 2 23.70 18.82 -10.03
N ARG A 3 23.70 17.51 -9.72
CA ARG A 3 22.61 16.60 -10.10
C ARG A 3 22.26 15.55 -9.03
N SER A 4 22.74 15.74 -7.79
CA SER A 4 22.60 14.75 -6.72
C SER A 4 21.64 15.17 -5.59
N GLU A 5 21.33 16.47 -5.44
CA GLU A 5 20.54 16.94 -4.29
C GLU A 5 19.03 16.72 -4.42
N VAL A 6 18.47 16.64 -5.63
CA VAL A 6 17.01 16.57 -5.82
C VAL A 6 16.47 15.15 -5.61
N GLU A 7 17.26 14.12 -5.89
CA GLU A 7 16.82 12.72 -5.83
C GLU A 7 16.92 12.10 -4.43
N LEU A 8 17.85 12.59 -3.59
CA LEU A 8 18.04 12.10 -2.22
C LEU A 8 16.97 12.57 -1.23
N LYS A 9 16.12 13.55 -1.57
CA LYS A 9 15.03 14.04 -0.69
C LYS A 9 14.02 12.96 -0.29
N LYS A 10 13.94 11.86 -1.04
CA LYS A 10 13.00 10.75 -0.80
C LYS A 10 13.58 9.63 0.05
N ILE A 11 14.87 9.69 0.39
CA ILE A 11 15.59 8.65 1.11
C ILE A 11 15.78 9.12 2.56
N SER A 12 15.44 8.24 3.52
CA SER A 12 15.61 8.55 4.94
C SER A 12 17.09 8.72 5.29
N ILE A 13 17.40 9.60 6.24
CA ILE A 13 18.76 9.77 6.78
C ILE A 13 19.24 8.48 7.45
N ASP A 14 18.32 7.60 7.87
CA ASP A 14 18.61 6.29 8.47
C ASP A 14 19.49 5.39 7.58
N VAL A 15 19.55 5.65 6.27
CA VAL A 15 20.45 4.95 5.33
C VAL A 15 21.92 5.11 5.73
N LEU A 16 22.28 6.21 6.40
CA LEU A 16 23.65 6.45 6.87
C LEU A 16 24.06 5.53 8.02
N LEU A 17 23.12 4.86 8.69
CA LEU A 17 23.42 3.91 9.76
C LEU A 17 24.04 2.61 9.24
N ASP A 18 23.73 2.21 8.00
CA ASP A 18 24.25 0.98 7.37
C ASP A 18 24.40 1.15 5.85
N LEU A 19 25.37 1.96 5.44
CA LEU A 19 25.67 2.19 4.01
C LEU A 19 26.04 0.90 3.27
N ALA A 20 26.81 0.02 3.90
CA ALA A 20 27.28 -1.21 3.27
C ALA A 20 26.12 -2.17 3.01
N GLY A 21 25.23 -2.37 3.99
CA GLY A 21 24.04 -3.20 3.83
C GLY A 21 23.06 -2.62 2.82
N ILE A 22 22.83 -1.29 2.84
CA ILE A 22 21.96 -0.63 1.86
C ILE A 22 22.53 -0.78 0.43
N TYR A 23 23.85 -0.59 0.26
CA TYR A 23 24.51 -0.73 -1.04
C TYR A 23 24.33 -2.14 -1.62
N VAL A 24 24.62 -3.17 -0.82
CA VAL A 24 24.39 -4.58 -1.19
C VAL A 24 22.92 -4.84 -1.51
N GLY A 25 22.00 -4.19 -0.79
CA GLY A 25 20.56 -4.34 -0.98
C GLY A 25 19.96 -3.65 -2.21
N LEU A 26 20.72 -2.83 -2.93
CA LEU A 26 20.25 -2.13 -4.15
C LEU A 26 20.03 -3.10 -5.31
N CYS A 27 20.99 -4.00 -5.56
CA CYS A 27 20.92 -4.96 -6.68
C CYS A 27 21.81 -6.19 -6.46
N PRO A 28 21.55 -7.31 -7.18
CA PRO A 28 22.36 -8.52 -7.08
C PRO A 28 23.84 -8.32 -7.42
N TYR A 29 24.14 -7.39 -8.33
CA TYR A 29 25.51 -7.05 -8.70
C TYR A 29 26.27 -6.38 -7.54
N ALA A 30 25.66 -5.41 -6.86
CA ALA A 30 26.25 -4.79 -5.68
C ALA A 30 26.49 -5.80 -4.55
N ALA A 31 25.63 -6.81 -4.44
CA ALA A 31 25.80 -7.90 -3.48
C ALA A 31 26.99 -8.84 -3.78
N GLN A 32 27.49 -8.87 -5.02
CA GLN A 32 28.71 -9.60 -5.36
C GLN A 32 29.99 -8.83 -5.00
N ILE A 33 29.90 -7.49 -4.89
CA ILE A 33 31.04 -6.62 -4.61
C ILE A 33 31.38 -6.61 -3.13
N ASN A 34 30.38 -6.68 -2.25
CA ASN A 34 30.57 -6.57 -0.81
C ASN A 34 29.92 -7.78 -0.09
N PRO A 35 30.66 -8.53 0.75
CA PRO A 35 30.16 -9.72 1.46
C PRO A 35 29.19 -9.39 2.62
N CYS A 36 28.89 -8.12 2.88
CA CYS A 36 27.90 -7.72 3.88
C CYS A 36 26.48 -8.23 3.55
N LYS A 37 25.65 -8.39 4.59
CA LYS A 37 24.23 -8.76 4.42
C LYS A 37 23.45 -7.56 3.86
N GLY A 38 22.73 -7.78 2.76
CA GLY A 38 21.96 -6.72 2.11
C GLY A 38 20.72 -6.33 2.90
N ASN A 39 20.51 -5.02 3.06
CA ASN A 39 19.32 -4.42 3.67
C ASN A 39 18.57 -3.60 2.62
N ARG A 40 17.24 -3.75 2.60
CA ARG A 40 16.40 -2.94 1.68
C ARG A 40 16.31 -1.51 2.18
N LEU A 41 16.20 -0.57 1.23
CA LEU A 41 15.97 0.84 1.55
C LEU A 41 14.77 0.99 2.49
N PRO A 42 14.91 1.74 3.59
CA PRO A 42 13.81 2.00 4.50
C PRO A 42 12.75 2.81 3.77
N LYS A 43 11.66 2.13 3.38
CA LYS A 43 10.45 2.81 2.91
C LYS A 43 9.85 3.61 4.07
N SER A 44 9.40 4.84 3.78
CA SER A 44 8.65 5.61 4.77
C SER A 44 7.43 4.80 5.25
N MET A 45 7.15 4.83 6.55
CA MET A 45 6.03 4.08 7.13
C MET A 45 4.68 4.48 6.49
N MET A 46 4.52 5.74 6.09
CA MET A 46 3.35 6.19 5.33
C MET A 46 3.20 5.45 4.00
N ARG A 47 4.30 5.23 3.27
CA ARG A 47 4.25 4.50 2.00
C ARG A 47 3.93 3.04 2.21
N LYS A 48 4.43 2.42 3.28
CA LYS A 48 4.05 1.05 3.66
C LYS A 48 2.54 0.92 3.94
N ALA A 49 1.95 1.89 4.64
CA ALA A 49 0.53 1.90 4.94
C ALA A 49 -0.33 2.02 3.66
N ILE A 50 0.04 2.93 2.75
CA ILE A 50 -0.66 3.09 1.46
C ILE A 50 -0.49 1.84 0.59
N ASP A 51 0.74 1.33 0.44
CA ASP A 51 1.05 0.11 -0.32
C ASP A 51 0.20 -1.08 0.18
N SER A 52 -0.08 -1.17 1.49
CA SER A 52 -0.89 -2.24 2.08
C SER A 52 -2.38 -2.19 1.71
N ILE A 53 -2.97 -0.98 1.68
CA ILE A 53 -4.36 -0.79 1.25
C ILE A 53 -4.46 -1.07 -0.25
N GLU A 54 -3.53 -0.53 -1.03
CA GLU A 54 -3.50 -0.70 -2.48
C GLU A 54 -3.41 -2.18 -2.86
N ALA A 55 -2.53 -2.94 -2.18
CA ALA A 55 -2.41 -4.37 -2.39
C ALA A 55 -3.73 -5.13 -2.10
N ASN A 56 -4.43 -4.78 -1.01
CA ASN A 56 -5.71 -5.39 -0.65
C ASN A 56 -6.81 -5.05 -1.67
N VAL A 57 -6.89 -3.80 -2.10
CA VAL A 57 -7.85 -3.35 -3.13
C VAL A 57 -7.56 -4.04 -4.46
N GLN A 58 -6.30 -4.15 -4.86
CA GLN A 58 -5.89 -4.82 -6.08
C GLN A 58 -6.21 -6.32 -6.03
N TRP A 59 -5.99 -6.96 -4.88
CA TRP A 59 -6.38 -8.36 -4.65
C TRP A 59 -7.90 -8.53 -4.79
N LEU A 60 -8.69 -7.67 -4.15
CA LEU A 60 -10.15 -7.71 -4.24
C LEU A 60 -10.62 -7.53 -5.69
N ARG A 61 -10.02 -6.60 -6.42
CA ARG A 61 -10.30 -6.37 -7.84
C ARG A 61 -10.00 -7.61 -8.68
N LYS A 62 -8.88 -8.30 -8.43
CA LYS A 62 -8.53 -9.53 -9.16
C LYS A 62 -9.46 -10.69 -8.84
N GLN A 63 -9.88 -10.85 -7.58
CA GLN A 63 -10.68 -12.00 -7.15
C GLN A 63 -12.18 -11.83 -7.36
N ALA A 64 -12.72 -10.65 -7.06
CA ALA A 64 -14.16 -10.46 -6.93
C ALA A 64 -14.80 -9.66 -8.07
N SER A 65 -14.03 -8.95 -8.91
CA SER A 65 -14.59 -8.02 -9.92
C SER A 65 -15.57 -8.68 -10.88
N ALA A 66 -15.23 -9.84 -11.43
CA ALA A 66 -16.09 -10.54 -12.39
C ALA A 66 -17.40 -11.01 -11.75
N THR A 67 -17.37 -11.46 -10.50
CA THR A 67 -18.55 -11.91 -9.77
C THR A 67 -19.42 -10.73 -9.36
N LEU A 68 -18.81 -9.66 -8.85
CA LEU A 68 -19.48 -8.39 -8.53
C LEU A 68 -20.19 -7.83 -9.76
N ALA A 69 -19.55 -7.83 -10.94
CA ALA A 69 -20.16 -7.35 -12.17
C ALA A 69 -21.41 -8.17 -12.57
N LYS A 70 -21.38 -9.50 -12.43
CA LYS A 70 -22.54 -10.36 -12.71
C LYS A 70 -23.72 -10.05 -11.79
N VAL A 71 -23.46 -9.91 -10.50
CA VAL A 71 -24.48 -9.54 -9.50
C VAL A 71 -25.00 -8.12 -9.80
N PHE A 72 -24.11 -7.21 -10.19
CA PHE A 72 -24.46 -5.85 -10.58
C PHE A 72 -25.41 -5.78 -11.77
N HIS A 73 -25.16 -6.57 -12.81
CA HIS A 73 -26.08 -6.68 -13.94
C HIS A 73 -27.41 -7.35 -13.56
N TYR A 74 -27.41 -8.28 -12.61
CA TYR A 74 -28.63 -8.96 -12.16
C TYR A 74 -29.57 -8.04 -11.37
N TYR A 75 -29.03 -7.14 -10.55
CA TYR A 75 -29.79 -6.20 -9.72
C TYR A 75 -30.03 -4.83 -10.39
N GLU A 76 -30.02 -4.78 -11.73
CA GLU A 76 -30.32 -3.56 -12.53
C GLU A 76 -29.49 -2.32 -12.15
N GLY A 77 -28.29 -2.54 -11.60
CA GLY A 77 -27.34 -1.47 -11.27
C GLY A 77 -27.51 -0.82 -9.88
N ASP A 78 -28.32 -1.37 -8.98
CA ASP A 78 -28.37 -0.85 -7.59
C ASP A 78 -27.16 -1.32 -6.75
N ALA A 79 -26.14 -0.48 -6.69
CA ALA A 79 -24.90 -0.75 -5.95
C ALA A 79 -25.08 -0.91 -4.44
N LEU A 80 -26.02 -0.17 -3.82
CA LEU A 80 -26.17 -0.16 -2.35
C LEU A 80 -26.77 -1.46 -1.85
N SER A 81 -27.79 -1.96 -2.53
CA SER A 81 -28.42 -3.25 -2.23
C SER A 81 -27.45 -4.43 -2.44
N ILE A 82 -26.55 -4.33 -3.42
CA ILE A 82 -25.53 -5.36 -3.63
C ILE A 82 -24.51 -5.37 -2.50
N LEU A 83 -24.06 -4.20 -2.05
CA LEU A 83 -23.11 -4.09 -0.96
C LEU A 83 -23.68 -4.63 0.35
N SER A 84 -24.95 -4.38 0.65
CA SER A 84 -25.60 -4.93 1.85
C SER A 84 -25.75 -6.46 1.80
N ILE A 85 -25.93 -7.04 0.62
CA ILE A 85 -25.99 -8.50 0.44
C ILE A 85 -24.59 -9.13 0.57
N ILE A 86 -23.56 -8.48 0.02
CA ILE A 86 -22.20 -9.02 0.00
C ILE A 86 -21.52 -8.88 1.37
N ILE A 87 -21.70 -7.74 2.02
CA ILE A 87 -21.11 -7.48 3.33
C ILE A 87 -22.03 -8.08 4.38
N ARG A 88 -21.58 -9.18 4.99
CA ARG A 88 -22.33 -9.83 6.05
C ARG A 88 -22.43 -8.93 7.29
N GLU A 89 -23.57 -8.97 7.96
CA GLU A 89 -23.83 -8.19 9.19
C GLU A 89 -22.85 -8.51 10.33
N GLU A 90 -22.36 -9.75 10.38
CA GLU A 90 -21.31 -10.20 11.32
C GLU A 90 -20.01 -9.40 11.16
N HIS A 91 -19.66 -9.01 9.94
CA HIS A 91 -18.44 -8.24 9.66
C HIS A 91 -18.63 -6.72 9.87
N ILE A 92 -19.87 -6.22 9.74
CA ILE A 92 -20.19 -4.80 10.02
C ILE A 92 -20.13 -4.53 11.52
N SER A 93 -20.59 -5.49 12.32
CA SER A 93 -20.65 -5.37 13.78
C SER A 93 -19.28 -5.58 14.45
N ASP A 94 -18.32 -6.21 13.77
CA ASP A 94 -16.99 -6.45 14.30
C ASP A 94 -16.08 -5.23 14.21
N LEU A 95 -16.02 -4.47 15.30
CA LEU A 95 -15.14 -3.31 15.46
C LEU A 95 -13.64 -3.62 15.34
N LYS A 96 -13.25 -4.92 15.41
CA LYS A 96 -11.85 -5.36 15.23
C LYS A 96 -11.45 -5.49 13.77
N LEU A 97 -12.40 -5.54 12.83
CA LEU A 97 -12.13 -5.68 11.40
C LEU A 97 -11.69 -4.32 10.83
N ARG A 98 -10.40 -3.99 11.02
CA ARG A 98 -9.79 -2.77 10.49
C ARG A 98 -8.53 -3.13 9.72
N PHE A 99 -8.13 -2.26 8.79
CA PHE A 99 -6.80 -2.38 8.18
C PHE A 99 -5.73 -2.32 9.28
N ASP A 100 -4.74 -3.20 9.20
CA ASP A 100 -3.60 -3.25 10.13
C ASP A 100 -2.65 -2.07 9.89
N ILE A 101 -3.13 -0.88 10.24
CA ILE A 101 -2.47 0.39 9.97
C ILE A 101 -2.48 1.22 11.25
N PRO A 102 -1.30 1.70 11.71
CA PRO A 102 -1.22 2.58 12.86
C PRO A 102 -2.13 3.81 12.71
N PRO A 103 -2.80 4.26 13.80
CA PRO A 103 -3.83 5.30 13.75
C PRO A 103 -3.31 6.65 13.21
N ILE A 104 -2.01 6.93 13.37
CA ILE A 104 -1.33 8.12 12.84
C ILE A 104 -1.50 8.22 11.32
N TYR A 105 -1.48 7.09 10.60
CA TYR A 105 -1.58 7.07 9.14
C TYR A 105 -3.02 7.12 8.63
N GLN A 106 -4.01 6.74 9.45
CA GLN A 106 -5.43 6.77 9.03
C GLN A 106 -5.87 8.18 8.64
N ARG A 107 -5.45 9.19 9.42
CA ARG A 107 -5.73 10.61 9.11
C ARG A 107 -5.13 11.04 7.77
N LEU A 108 -3.88 10.66 7.52
CA LEU A 108 -3.17 10.98 6.29
C LEU A 108 -3.77 10.26 5.07
N ILE A 109 -4.22 9.01 5.25
CA ILE A 109 -4.90 8.24 4.21
C ILE A 109 -6.23 8.90 3.87
N ASN A 110 -7.05 9.25 4.86
CA ASN A 110 -8.34 9.90 4.65
C ASN A 110 -8.18 11.23 3.89
N GLU A 111 -7.17 12.04 4.24
CA GLU A 111 -6.85 13.27 3.54
C GLU A 111 -6.45 13.03 2.07
N LYS A 112 -5.69 11.96 1.81
CA LYS A 112 -5.29 11.57 0.45
C LYS A 112 -6.42 10.97 -0.38
N LEU A 113 -7.32 10.21 0.24
CA LEU A 113 -8.50 9.64 -0.41
C LEU A 113 -9.55 10.70 -0.75
N GLN A 114 -9.73 11.71 0.10
CA GLN A 114 -10.63 12.84 -0.20
C GLN A 114 -10.13 13.73 -1.33
N THR A 115 -8.82 13.85 -1.49
CA THR A 115 -8.20 14.72 -2.52
C THR A 115 -8.03 14.04 -3.87
N ASN A 116 -8.01 12.70 -3.91
CA ASN A 116 -7.93 11.96 -5.17
C ASN A 116 -9.22 11.19 -5.38
N LEU A 117 -10.10 11.69 -6.25
CA LEU A 117 -11.19 10.91 -6.86
C LEU A 117 -10.56 9.75 -7.67
N CYS A 118 -10.22 8.67 -6.97
CA CYS A 118 -9.70 7.38 -7.47
C CYS A 118 -8.55 7.43 -8.51
N PRO A 119 -7.29 7.25 -8.07
CA PRO A 119 -6.17 6.91 -8.95
C PRO A 119 -5.77 5.42 -8.80
N PHE A 120 -6.74 4.49 -8.70
CA PHE A 120 -6.49 3.06 -8.52
C PHE A 120 -6.94 2.24 -9.74
#